data_AF-A0A964XVW7-F1
#
_entry.id   AF-A0A964XVW7-F1
#
_cell.length_a   1.000
_cell.length_b   1.000
_cell.length_c   1.000
_cell.angle_alpha   90.00
_cell.angle_beta   90.00
_cell.angle_gamma   90.00
#
_symmetry.space_group_name_H-M   'P 1'
#
loop_
_entity.id
_entity.type
_entity.pdbx_description
1 polymer ?
#
loop_
_entity_poly.entity_id
_entity_poly.type
_entity_poly.pdbx_seq_one_letter_code
_entity_poly.pdbx_strand_id
1 'polypeptide(L)' 'GSYVGSLQELRDVVDLAKRGKLQPIPTALCSLEEVSGVLDQLKQGGVIGRVVAKI' A
#
# COMPACT_ATOMS: atom_id res chain seq x y z
N GLY A 1 11.07 -0.81 -18.41
CA GLY A 1 10.61 -0.51 -17.03
C GLY A 1 9.26 0.15 -17.12
N SER A 2 8.26 -0.37 -16.42
CA SER A 2 6.95 0.27 -16.31
C SER A 2 6.93 1.09 -15.02
N TYR A 3 6.77 2.41 -15.11
CA TYR A 3 6.74 3.31 -13.96
C TYR A 3 5.44 3.15 -13.17
N VAL A 4 4.33 3.03 -13.90
CA VAL A 4 2.97 2.70 -13.43
C VAL A 4 2.19 2.03 -14.57
N GLY A 5 1.15 1.26 -14.23
CA GLY A 5 0.20 0.75 -15.22
C GLY A 5 -0.76 1.83 -15.72
N SER A 6 -1.48 1.53 -16.80
CA SER A 6 -2.60 2.29 -17.33
C SER A 6 -3.84 2.23 -16.43
N LEU A 7 -4.79 3.15 -16.64
CA LEU A 7 -6.08 3.14 -15.95
C LEU A 7 -6.86 1.84 -16.20
N GLN A 8 -6.69 1.21 -17.37
CA GLN A 8 -7.36 -0.04 -17.69
C GLN A 8 -6.79 -1.19 -16.85
N GLU A 9 -5.45 -1.30 -16.77
CA GLU A 9 -4.79 -2.31 -15.94
C GLU A 9 -5.16 -2.14 -14.46
N LEU A 10 -5.28 -0.92 -13.96
CA LEU A 10 -5.76 -0.66 -12.61
C LEU A 10 -7.18 -1.20 -12.37
N ARG A 11 -8.11 -1.00 -13.31
CA ARG A 11 -9.48 -1.53 -13.21
C ARG A 11 -9.49 -3.04 -13.16
N ASP A 12 -8.70 -3.68 -14.02
CA ASP A 12 -8.61 -5.14 -14.10
C ASP A 12 -8.05 -5.73 -12.80
N VAL A 13 -7.05 -5.08 -12.19
CA VAL A 13 -6.48 -5.49 -10.89
C VAL A 13 -7.46 -5.28 -9.74
N VAL A 14 -8.21 -4.18 -9.71
CA VAL A 14 -9.25 -3.94 -8.70
C VAL A 14 -10.36 -4.98 -8.80
N ASP A 15 -10.76 -5.35 -10.01
CA ASP A 15 -11.73 -6.40 -10.25
C ASP A 15 -11.22 -7.78 -9.79
N LEU A 16 -9.94 -8.06 -9.96
CA LEU A 16 -9.29 -9.27 -9.44
C LEU A 16 -9.29 -9.29 -7.90
N ALA A 17 -9.01 -8.13 -7.28
CA ALA A 17 -9.06 -7.94 -5.83
C ALA A 17 -10.46 -8.22 -5.27
N LYS A 18 -11.50 -7.63 -5.90
CA LYS A 18 -12.91 -7.82 -5.51
C LYS A 18 -13.36 -9.27 -5.61
N ARG A 19 -12.84 -10.02 -6.59
CA ARG A 19 -13.11 -11.46 -6.78
C ARG A 19 -12.36 -12.35 -5.77
N GLY A 20 -11.59 -11.77 -4.84
CA GLY A 20 -10.84 -12.50 -3.82
C GLY A 20 -9.64 -13.29 -4.36
N LYS A 21 -9.21 -13.00 -5.60
CA LYS A 21 -8.11 -13.72 -6.25
C LYS A 21 -6.72 -13.15 -5.92
N LEU A 22 -6.65 -12.09 -5.12
CA LEU A 22 -5.40 -11.49 -4.64
C LEU A 22 -5.17 -11.86 -3.18
N GLN A 23 -3.95 -12.31 -2.86
CA GLN A 23 -3.55 -12.54 -1.48
C GLN A 23 -3.38 -11.19 -0.77
N PRO A 24 -4.01 -11.00 0.40
CA PRO A 24 -3.85 -9.78 1.17
C PRO A 24 -2.42 -9.69 1.67
N ILE A 25 -1.86 -8.49 1.58
CA ILE A 25 -0.56 -8.17 2.19
C ILE A 25 -0.78 -7.62 3.61
N PRO A 26 0.22 -7.76 4.51
CA PRO A 26 0.17 -7.10 5.81
C PRO A 26 0.03 -5.59 5.66
N THR A 27 -1.00 -5.02 6.29
CA THR A 27 -1.23 -3.57 6.32
C THR A 27 -1.34 -3.08 7.75
N ALA A 28 -0.72 -1.95 8.04
CA ALA A 28 -0.85 -1.23 9.31
C ALA A 28 -1.45 0.16 9.06
N LEU A 29 -2.09 0.72 10.08
CA LEU A 29 -2.69 2.06 10.02
C LEU A 29 -1.88 3.00 10.90
N CYS A 30 -1.61 4.21 10.43
CA CYS A 30 -1.04 5.28 11.24
C CYS A 30 -1.94 6.52 11.19
N SER A 31 -1.94 7.30 12.27
CA SER A 31 -2.53 8.64 12.29
C SER A 31 -1.62 9.64 11.58
N LEU A 32 -2.16 10.82 11.22
CA LEU A 32 -1.38 11.89 10.58
C LEU A 32 -0.20 12.36 11.43
N GLU A 33 -0.33 12.32 12.76
CA GLU A 33 0.73 12.69 13.71
C GLU A 33 1.90 11.70 13.66
N GLU A 34 1.61 10.42 13.43
CA GLU A 34 2.59 9.33 13.38
C GLU A 34 3.27 9.19 12.01
N VAL A 35 2.76 9.85 10.96
CA VAL A 35 3.27 9.72 9.58
C VAL A 35 4.77 9.97 9.50
N SER A 36 5.27 11.03 10.13
CA SER A 36 6.70 11.37 10.10
C SER A 36 7.57 10.25 10.68
N GLY A 37 7.17 9.67 11.82
CA GLY A 37 7.89 8.57 12.45
C GLY A 37 7.84 7.28 11.62
N VAL A 38 6.70 6.98 11.01
CA VAL A 38 6.54 5.86 10.08
C VAL A 38 7.42 6.00 8.84
N LEU A 39 7.54 7.21 8.30
CA LEU A 39 8.43 7.48 7.15
C LEU A 39 9.90 7.24 7.51
N ASP A 40 10.32 7.60 8.72
CA ASP A 40 11.69 7.35 9.17
C ASP A 40 11.94 5.85 9.42
N GLN A 41 10.99 5.12 9.97
CA GLN A 41 11.05 3.66 10.06
C GLN A 41 11.10 3.00 8.68
N LEU A 42 10.34 3.51 7.71
CA LEU A 42 10.36 3.02 6.33
C LEU A 42 11.74 3.22 5.69
N LYS A 43 12.37 4.39 5.88
CA LYS A 43 13.74 4.66 5.40
C LYS A 43 14.77 3.73 6.04
N GLN A 44 14.60 3.40 7.32
CA GLN A 44 15.49 2.50 8.06
C GLN A 44 15.24 1.02 7.73
N GLY A 45 14.22 0.69 6.92
CA GLY A 45 13.85 -0.69 6.57
C GLY A 45 13.06 -1.44 7.64
N GLY A 46 12.50 -0.74 8.62
CA GLY A 46 11.72 -1.33 9.73
C GLY A 46 10.26 -1.65 9.40
N VAL A 47 9.79 -1.28 8.20
CA VAL A 47 8.39 -1.47 7.79
C VAL A 47 8.27 -2.73 6.93
N ILE A 48 7.52 -3.71 7.41
CA ILE A 48 7.14 -4.91 6.66
C ILE A 48 5.71 -4.71 6.12
N GLY A 49 5.52 -4.86 4.82
CA GLY A 49 4.21 -4.71 4.17
C GLY A 49 3.91 -3.25 3.77
N ARG A 50 2.73 -2.74 4.13
CA ARG A 50 2.33 -1.35 3.84
C ARG A 50 1.75 -0.66 5.06
N VAL A 51 2.07 0.61 5.26
CA VAL A 51 1.40 1.47 6.23
C VAL A 51 0.50 2.45 5.50
N VAL A 52 -0.75 2.60 5.97
CA VAL A 52 -1.76 3.48 5.39
C VAL A 52 -2.08 4.57 6.39
N ALA A 53 -1.87 5.83 6.00
CA ALA A 53 -2.24 6.98 6.81
C ALA A 53 -3.76 7.14 6.80
N LYS A 54 -4.37 7.22 7.98
CA LYS A 54 -5.76 7.63 8.14
C LYS A 54 -5.82 9.15 7.98
N ILE A 55 -6.52 9.59 6.93
CA ILE A 55 -6.87 10.98 6.64
C ILE A 55 -8.27 11.31 7.14
#